data_AF-A0A067CMW7-F1
#
_entry.id   AF-A0A067CMW7-F1
#
_cell.length_a   1.000
_cell.length_b   1.000
_cell.length_c   1.000
_cell.angle_alpha   90.00
_cell.angle_beta   90.00
_cell.angle_gamma   90.00
#
_symmetry.space_group_name_H-M   'P 1'
#
loop_
_entity.id
_entity.type
_entity.pdbx_description
1 polymer ?
#
loop_
_entity_poly.entity_id
_entity_poly.type
_entity_poly.pdbx_seq_one_letter_code
_entity_poly.pdbx_strand_id
1 'polypeptide(L)'
;MQRRSALGRHLASLVRGFCALPSASKEEERYFSLLVINRAGVLGQVATAFARHDANITSLTARPTHVPELSRMNISAILSAHKANRILRNLQCMVSVPFFHVTTAQQLLLDDACLVQSQALFRLAMPEAALSPVHKLIEAYNGSIIMKNEPSLLTPLTTAPSARDAHNTLVHVVNAPHLLNSFLHELQVLGATVLECQTSGPCFLDIYTQSTLVAKPVVDHPLEPNDTASSSSSAGPNTYSKERQRLHARIAAQLYFHPNLPSKLASPKFILLLGIPGSGKTSILSELDQTGRIVLNDFVNFDVDDITALLPEFYQAMLNIGLGNFAEAPPPGLSMDPHVRYSHCQEEAKYILNANLAHAMHERMNIILHGSGRSLDKYRSLLDSLDPSYEIHVMCVDVPIEMALDRVEARSRGYGRNVPREIVEGAATQILPHFRTLAEAVPNAHVFDSSTWPPALIWSKQGHEIVYHSKAHPIQDKYGL
;
A
#
# COMPACT_ATOMS: atom_id res chain seq x y z
N MET A 1 -4.05 24.40 17.90
CA MET A 1 -5.07 23.58 17.20
C MET A 1 -6.15 24.38 16.45
N GLN A 2 -6.60 25.56 16.93
CA GLN A 2 -7.67 26.32 16.24
C GLN A 2 -7.27 27.13 14.99
N ARG A 3 -5.99 27.46 14.77
CA ARG A 3 -5.56 28.22 13.57
C ARG A 3 -5.38 27.39 12.29
N ARG A 4 -5.35 26.05 12.37
CA ARG A 4 -5.21 25.16 11.20
C ARG A 4 -6.49 25.03 10.36
N SER A 5 -7.68 25.21 10.96
CA SER A 5 -8.97 24.97 10.28
C SER A 5 -9.47 26.14 9.42
N ALA A 6 -8.89 27.33 9.56
CA ALA A 6 -9.29 28.51 8.79
C ALA A 6 -8.48 28.67 7.50
N LEU A 7 -7.18 28.37 7.53
CA LEU A 7 -6.29 28.50 6.37
C LEU A 7 -6.54 27.41 5.31
N GLY A 8 -6.85 26.18 5.73
CA GLY A 8 -7.15 25.07 4.81
C GLY A 8 -8.44 25.28 4.00
N ARG A 9 -9.42 26.01 4.54
CA ARG A 9 -10.68 26.31 3.84
C ARG A 9 -10.55 27.44 2.82
N HIS A 10 -9.58 28.33 2.97
CA HIS A 10 -9.34 29.42 2.02
C HIS A 10 -8.48 28.98 0.83
N LEU A 11 -7.56 28.03 1.02
CA LEU A 11 -6.80 27.41 -0.08
C LEU A 11 -7.66 26.46 -0.94
N ALA A 12 -8.71 25.85 -0.37
CA ALA A 12 -9.63 24.98 -1.10
C ALA A 12 -10.48 25.72 -2.16
N SER A 13 -10.69 27.04 -2.03
CA SER A 13 -11.46 27.81 -3.04
C SER A 13 -10.60 28.30 -4.21
N LEU A 14 -9.30 28.51 -3.99
CA LEU A 14 -8.35 28.95 -5.02
C LEU A 14 -7.93 27.85 -6.00
N VAL A 15 -8.07 26.57 -5.62
CA VAL A 15 -7.73 25.42 -6.49
C VAL A 15 -8.87 25.02 -7.43
N ARG A 16 -10.09 25.55 -7.26
CA ARG A 16 -11.26 25.24 -8.12
C ARG A 16 -11.22 25.88 -9.52
N GLY A 17 -10.19 26.67 -9.84
CA GLY A 17 -10.13 27.48 -11.07
C GLY A 17 -9.44 26.86 -12.29
N PHE A 18 -8.82 25.68 -12.19
CA PHE A 18 -8.09 25.08 -13.32
C PHE A 18 -8.71 23.74 -13.74
N CYS A 19 -9.89 23.80 -14.35
CA CYS A 19 -10.36 22.78 -15.26
C CYS A 19 -9.81 23.08 -16.67
N ALA A 20 -8.90 22.23 -17.15
CA ALA A 20 -8.57 22.12 -18.57
C ALA A 20 -8.19 20.67 -18.91
N LEU A 21 -9.07 20.04 -19.70
CA LEU A 21 -8.99 18.88 -20.60
C LEU A 21 -7.98 17.71 -20.34
N PRO A 22 -8.40 16.45 -20.60
CA PRO A 22 -7.57 15.27 -20.35
C PRO A 22 -6.51 15.12 -21.44
N SER A 23 -5.24 15.14 -21.03
CA SER A 23 -4.10 14.78 -21.88
C SER A 23 -3.26 13.71 -21.19
N ALA A 24 -2.61 12.89 -22.00
CA ALA A 24 -1.82 11.73 -21.61
C ALA A 24 -0.80 12.01 -20.50
N SER A 25 -0.61 11.02 -19.63
CA SER A 25 0.50 10.89 -18.66
C SER A 25 0.86 12.15 -17.87
N LYS A 26 -0.04 12.63 -17.01
CA LYS A 26 0.35 13.61 -15.98
C LYS A 26 1.29 12.92 -14.99
N GLU A 27 2.56 13.29 -15.02
CA GLU A 27 3.49 12.91 -13.96
C GLU A 27 3.17 13.73 -12.70
N GLU A 28 3.09 13.06 -11.56
CA GLU A 28 2.84 13.68 -10.27
C GLU A 28 3.80 13.11 -9.23
N GLU A 29 4.13 13.92 -8.22
CA GLU A 29 4.95 13.46 -7.11
C GLU A 29 4.15 12.49 -6.23
N ARG A 30 4.67 11.28 -6.10
CA ARG A 30 4.13 10.22 -5.25
C ARG A 30 5.10 9.87 -4.14
N TYR A 31 4.52 9.51 -3.01
CA TYR A 31 5.22 9.13 -1.79
C TYR A 31 4.93 7.66 -1.48
N PHE A 32 5.98 6.89 -1.32
CA PHE A 32 5.97 5.48 -0.98
C PHE A 32 6.51 5.32 0.43
N SER A 33 5.68 4.86 1.34
CA SER A 33 6.09 4.51 2.70
C SER A 33 6.12 3.01 2.83
N LEU A 34 7.31 2.45 2.73
CA LEU A 34 7.55 1.01 2.78
C LEU A 34 7.95 0.63 4.20
N LEU A 35 7.33 -0.42 4.73
CA LEU A 35 7.88 -1.15 5.87
C LEU A 35 8.69 -2.31 5.30
N VAL A 36 9.97 -2.33 5.59
CA VAL A 36 10.91 -3.30 5.02
C VAL A 36 11.62 -4.10 6.10
N ILE A 37 11.98 -5.33 5.77
CA ILE A 37 12.78 -6.19 6.65
C ILE A 37 14.23 -5.71 6.59
N ASN A 38 14.80 -5.40 7.74
CA ASN A 38 16.14 -4.86 7.91
C ASN A 38 17.20 -5.96 7.71
N ARG A 39 17.44 -6.34 6.46
CA ARG A 39 18.49 -7.28 6.05
C ARG A 39 19.42 -6.62 5.02
N ALA A 40 20.64 -7.13 4.93
CA ALA A 40 21.61 -6.66 3.95
C ALA A 40 21.06 -6.77 2.51
N GLY A 41 21.29 -5.73 1.70
CA GLY A 41 20.87 -5.68 0.30
C GLY A 41 19.44 -5.23 0.03
N VAL A 42 18.56 -5.14 1.05
CA VAL A 42 17.14 -4.75 0.87
C VAL A 42 17.00 -3.34 0.29
N LEU A 43 17.80 -2.38 0.75
CA LEU A 43 17.83 -1.03 0.17
C LEU A 43 18.11 -1.05 -1.34
N GLY A 44 19.10 -1.84 -1.77
CA GLY A 44 19.46 -1.99 -3.17
C GLY A 44 18.36 -2.66 -3.99
N GLN A 45 17.68 -3.66 -3.43
CA GLN A 45 16.53 -4.32 -4.07
C GLN A 45 15.39 -3.33 -4.31
N VAL A 46 15.02 -2.56 -3.28
CA VAL A 46 13.98 -1.54 -3.35
C VAL A 46 14.36 -0.48 -4.39
N ALA A 47 15.57 0.08 -4.32
CA ALA A 47 16.04 1.08 -5.30
C ALA A 47 16.01 0.52 -6.74
N THR A 48 16.36 -0.75 -6.92
CA THR A 48 16.31 -1.42 -8.23
C THR A 48 14.88 -1.53 -8.77
N ALA A 49 13.86 -1.69 -7.92
CA ALA A 49 12.47 -1.70 -8.39
C ALA A 49 12.06 -0.37 -9.03
N PHE A 50 12.56 0.76 -8.54
CA PHE A 50 12.34 2.06 -9.16
C PHE A 50 13.19 2.22 -10.43
N ALA A 51 14.48 1.88 -10.36
CA ALA A 51 15.40 2.00 -11.48
C ALA A 51 14.95 1.20 -12.72
N ARG A 52 14.38 0.01 -12.55
CA ARG A 52 13.86 -0.84 -13.64
C ARG A 52 12.74 -0.21 -14.47
N HIS A 53 12.07 0.82 -13.95
CA HIS A 53 10.95 1.48 -14.63
C HIS A 53 11.29 2.93 -15.01
N ASP A 54 12.58 3.26 -15.12
CA ASP A 54 13.10 4.58 -15.46
C ASP A 54 12.44 5.67 -14.60
N ALA A 55 12.38 5.41 -13.29
CA ALA A 55 11.83 6.31 -12.29
C ALA A 55 12.95 6.97 -11.49
N ASN A 56 13.00 8.30 -11.55
CA ASN A 56 13.93 9.08 -10.74
C ASN A 56 13.36 9.27 -9.34
N ILE A 57 14.08 8.74 -8.35
CA ILE A 57 13.78 8.97 -6.93
C ILE A 57 14.18 10.42 -6.59
N THR A 58 13.24 11.21 -6.10
CA THR A 58 13.50 12.58 -5.63
C THR A 58 14.06 12.59 -4.22
N SER A 59 13.61 11.67 -3.35
CA SER A 59 14.23 11.43 -2.06
C SER A 59 14.02 10.00 -1.57
N LEU A 60 14.97 9.51 -0.77
CA LEU A 60 14.88 8.23 -0.08
C LEU A 60 15.41 8.42 1.33
N THR A 61 14.61 8.03 2.32
CA THR A 61 15.02 7.97 3.73
C THR A 61 14.73 6.58 4.26
N ALA A 62 15.68 6.01 4.99
CA ALA A 62 15.53 4.71 5.64
C ALA A 62 15.88 4.87 7.12
N ARG A 63 14.97 4.45 8.00
CA ARG A 63 15.18 4.51 9.45
C ARG A 63 14.66 3.23 10.11
N PRO A 64 15.41 2.62 11.03
CA PRO A 64 14.90 1.53 11.86
C PRO A 64 13.62 1.94 12.59
N THR A 65 12.68 1.01 12.74
CA THR A 65 11.50 1.22 13.57
C THR A 65 11.81 0.89 15.04
N HIS A 66 10.82 0.98 15.93
CA HIS A 66 10.96 0.45 17.30
C HIS A 66 11.17 -1.07 17.33
N VAL A 67 10.84 -1.76 16.25
CA VAL A 67 11.16 -3.18 16.03
C VAL A 67 12.46 -3.23 15.21
N PRO A 68 13.61 -3.64 15.79
CA PRO A 68 14.93 -3.54 15.15
C PRO A 68 15.05 -4.26 13.82
N GLU A 69 14.30 -5.34 13.65
CA GLU A 69 14.27 -6.17 12.45
C GLU A 69 13.57 -5.49 11.28
N LEU A 70 12.86 -4.39 11.51
CA LEU A 70 12.18 -3.65 10.47
C LEU A 70 12.63 -2.19 10.39
N SER A 71 12.65 -1.69 9.15
CA SER A 71 12.94 -0.31 8.83
C SER A 71 11.79 0.32 8.06
N ARG A 72 11.51 1.60 8.31
CA ARG A 72 10.63 2.40 7.48
C ARG A 72 11.47 3.06 6.39
N MET A 73 11.15 2.79 5.13
CA MET A 73 11.72 3.48 3.97
C MET A 73 10.67 4.40 3.36
N ASN A 74 10.90 5.71 3.39
CA ASN A 74 10.07 6.68 2.69
C ASN A 74 10.78 7.11 1.41
N ILE A 75 10.12 6.93 0.27
CA ILE A 75 10.65 7.22 -1.06
C ILE A 75 9.68 8.16 -1.75
N SER A 76 10.17 9.28 -2.27
CA SER A 76 9.41 10.16 -3.13
C SER A 76 9.93 10.07 -4.57
N ALA A 77 9.03 10.09 -5.54
CA ALA A 77 9.38 10.06 -6.95
C ALA A 77 8.31 10.75 -7.80
N ILE A 78 8.72 11.36 -8.90
CA ILE A 78 7.79 11.97 -9.88
C ILE A 78 7.50 10.91 -10.94
N LEU A 79 6.25 10.45 -11.00
CA LEU A 79 5.87 9.27 -11.77
C LEU A 79 4.52 9.47 -12.47
N SER A 80 4.29 8.78 -13.58
CA SER A 80 2.93 8.52 -14.07
C SER A 80 2.24 7.40 -13.27
N ALA A 81 0.91 7.36 -13.26
CA ALA A 81 0.16 6.33 -12.54
C ALA A 81 0.53 4.90 -12.99
N HIS A 82 0.76 4.73 -14.30
CA HIS A 82 1.19 3.45 -14.87
C HIS A 82 2.56 3.01 -14.35
N LYS A 83 3.57 3.90 -14.34
CA LYS A 83 4.90 3.60 -13.77
C LYS A 83 4.80 3.26 -12.28
N ALA A 84 4.01 4.02 -11.51
CA ALA A 84 3.79 3.76 -10.09
C ALA A 84 3.21 2.36 -9.85
N ASN A 85 2.19 1.94 -10.60
CA ASN A 85 1.60 0.61 -10.46
C ASN A 85 2.56 -0.52 -10.82
N ARG A 86 3.44 -0.32 -11.81
CA ARG A 86 4.49 -1.30 -12.14
C ARG A 86 5.55 -1.41 -11.03
N ILE A 87 5.94 -0.29 -10.43
CA ILE A 87 6.84 -0.29 -9.25
C ILE A 87 6.16 -1.00 -8.08
N LEU A 88 4.89 -0.69 -7.81
CA LEU A 88 4.12 -1.32 -6.73
C LEU A 88 4.06 -2.84 -6.87
N ARG A 89 3.81 -3.36 -8.07
CA ARG A 89 3.82 -4.82 -8.30
C ARG A 89 5.18 -5.45 -8.08
N ASN A 90 6.26 -4.77 -8.47
CA ASN A 90 7.61 -5.23 -8.17
C ASN A 90 7.84 -5.29 -6.65
N LEU A 91 7.42 -4.25 -5.91
CA LEU A 91 7.54 -4.18 -4.46
C LEU A 91 6.67 -5.26 -3.77
N GLN A 92 5.45 -5.52 -4.25
CA GLN A 92 4.58 -6.60 -3.75
C GLN A 92 5.20 -7.99 -3.90
N CYS A 93 6.02 -8.18 -4.92
CA CYS A 93 6.74 -9.43 -5.15
C CYS A 93 7.99 -9.56 -4.26
N MET A 94 8.44 -8.46 -3.64
CA MET A 94 9.60 -8.48 -2.75
C MET A 94 9.21 -9.01 -1.39
N VAL A 95 9.79 -10.15 -1.07
CA VAL A 95 9.75 -10.75 0.26
C VAL A 95 10.17 -9.76 1.37
N SER A 96 11.13 -8.88 1.09
CA SER A 96 11.66 -7.91 2.04
C SER A 96 10.79 -6.68 2.25
N VAL A 97 9.69 -6.51 1.50
CA VAL A 97 8.76 -5.37 1.60
C VAL A 97 7.39 -5.89 2.02
N PRO A 98 7.19 -6.23 3.31
CA PRO A 98 5.92 -6.76 3.78
C PRO A 98 4.75 -5.79 3.63
N PHE A 99 4.99 -4.48 3.74
CA PHE A 99 3.92 -3.49 3.66
C PHE A 99 4.38 -2.23 2.94
N PHE A 100 3.44 -1.58 2.27
CA PHE A 100 3.65 -0.26 1.71
C PHE A 100 2.36 0.55 1.71
N HIS A 101 2.51 1.85 1.86
CA HIS A 101 1.48 2.84 1.64
C HIS A 101 1.95 3.78 0.54
N VAL A 102 1.11 4.01 -0.47
CA VAL A 102 1.41 4.95 -1.55
C VAL A 102 0.34 5.99 -1.62
N THR A 103 0.76 7.25 -1.73
CA THR A 103 -0.14 8.40 -1.77
C THR A 103 0.47 9.51 -2.60
N THR A 104 -0.36 10.46 -3.02
CA THR A 104 0.05 11.63 -3.80
C THR A 104 0.34 12.81 -2.89
N ALA A 105 1.15 13.77 -3.37
CA ALA A 105 1.40 15.01 -2.63
C ALA A 105 0.10 15.72 -2.20
N GLN A 106 -0.89 15.77 -3.09
CA GLN A 106 -2.17 16.42 -2.82
C GLN A 106 -2.95 15.72 -1.71
N GLN A 107 -2.96 14.39 -1.72
CA GLN A 107 -3.72 13.61 -0.76
C GLN A 107 -3.08 13.64 0.63
N LEU A 108 -1.75 13.74 0.71
CA LEU A 108 -1.03 14.00 1.96
C LEU A 108 -1.40 15.32 2.65
N LEU A 109 -1.68 16.36 1.86
CA LEU A 109 -2.05 17.68 2.37
C LEU A 109 -3.50 17.71 2.89
N LEU A 110 -4.37 16.86 2.33
CA LEU A 110 -5.78 16.79 2.65
C LEU A 110 -6.09 15.77 3.75
N ASP A 111 -5.27 14.74 3.90
CA ASP A 111 -5.47 13.69 4.87
C ASP A 111 -4.88 14.09 6.23
N ASP A 112 -5.77 14.42 7.18
CA ASP A 112 -5.41 14.69 8.58
C ASP A 112 -4.72 13.48 9.26
N ALA A 113 -4.81 12.29 8.66
CA ALA A 113 -4.10 11.10 9.11
C ALA A 113 -2.63 11.05 8.71
N CYS A 114 -2.17 11.95 7.84
CA CYS A 114 -0.83 11.95 7.29
C CYS A 114 -0.02 13.13 7.84
N LEU A 115 1.14 12.85 8.42
CA LEU A 115 2.11 13.86 8.81
C LEU A 115 3.33 13.77 7.89
N VAL A 116 3.61 14.88 7.20
CA VAL A 116 4.81 15.04 6.37
C VAL A 116 5.71 16.08 7.04
N GLN A 117 6.97 15.71 7.29
CA GLN A 117 7.97 16.59 7.88
C GLN A 117 9.26 16.50 7.08
N SER A 118 9.81 17.61 6.64
CA SER A 118 11.16 17.72 6.08
C SER A 118 12.09 18.35 7.11
N GLN A 119 13.38 18.06 6.97
CA GLN A 119 14.42 18.64 7.81
C GLN A 119 15.35 19.45 6.93
N ALA A 120 15.70 20.65 7.38
CA ALA A 120 16.63 21.52 6.70
C ALA A 120 17.66 22.06 7.68
N LEU A 121 18.93 21.98 7.28
CA LEU A 121 20.05 22.59 7.96
C LEU A 121 20.50 23.79 7.13
N PHE A 122 20.49 24.97 7.73
CA PHE A 122 20.88 26.21 7.08
C PHE A 122 22.12 26.79 7.75
N ARG A 123 23.04 27.27 6.93
CA ARG A 123 24.08 28.20 7.33
C ARG A 123 23.65 29.59 6.88
N LEU A 124 23.47 30.48 7.83
CA LEU A 124 22.89 31.79 7.58
C LEU A 124 23.88 32.90 7.96
N ALA A 125 24.08 33.85 7.06
CA ALA A 125 24.74 35.12 7.35
C ALA A 125 23.69 36.19 7.61
N MET A 126 23.77 36.84 8.77
CA MET A 126 22.81 37.87 9.16
C MET A 126 23.51 39.13 9.66
N PRO A 127 23.01 40.32 9.29
CA PRO A 127 23.42 41.56 9.92
C PRO A 127 22.89 41.63 11.36
N GLU A 128 23.58 42.35 12.24
CA GLU A 128 23.24 42.46 13.67
C GLU A 128 21.79 42.94 13.90
N ALA A 129 21.30 43.86 13.06
CA ALA A 129 19.93 44.37 13.10
C ALA A 129 18.85 43.30 12.83
N ALA A 130 19.18 42.24 12.08
CA ALA A 130 18.24 41.17 11.72
C ALA A 130 18.22 40.01 12.72
N LEU A 131 19.12 39.97 13.71
CA LEU A 131 19.23 38.84 14.64
C LEU A 131 17.95 38.57 15.45
N SER A 132 17.40 39.61 16.08
CA SER A 132 16.18 39.49 16.89
C SER A 132 14.96 39.05 16.08
N PRO A 133 14.61 39.68 14.94
CA PRO A 133 13.46 39.25 14.15
C PRO A 133 13.66 37.84 13.56
N VAL A 134 14.87 37.49 13.13
CA VAL A 134 15.13 36.16 12.58
C VAL A 134 15.11 35.07 13.65
N HIS A 135 15.63 35.31 14.87
CA HIS A 135 15.48 34.35 15.96
C HIS A 135 14.00 34.05 16.28
N LYS A 136 13.14 35.08 16.31
CA LYS A 136 11.69 34.89 16.47
C LYS A 136 11.07 34.09 15.33
N LEU A 137 11.53 34.32 14.10
CA LEU A 137 11.09 33.57 12.93
C LEU A 137 11.50 32.09 13.04
N ILE A 138 12.74 31.82 13.42
CA ILE A 138 13.26 30.45 13.63
C ILE A 138 12.39 29.73 14.65
N GLU A 139 12.11 30.34 15.80
CA GLU A 139 11.23 29.76 16.83
C GLU A 139 9.79 29.53 16.30
N ALA A 140 9.23 30.48 15.55
CA ALA A 140 7.89 30.36 14.98
C ALA A 140 7.74 29.19 14.00
N TYR A 141 8.84 28.80 13.34
CA TYR A 141 8.88 27.69 12.37
C TYR A 141 9.40 26.37 12.97
N ASN A 142 9.47 26.24 14.30
CA ASN A 142 10.02 25.08 15.02
C ASN A 142 11.49 24.81 14.68
N GLY A 143 12.27 25.86 14.43
CA GLY A 143 13.70 25.78 14.24
C GLY A 143 14.50 25.88 15.53
N SER A 144 15.70 25.31 15.54
CA SER A 144 16.68 25.45 16.61
C SER A 144 18.00 25.99 16.07
N ILE A 145 18.63 26.88 16.83
CA ILE A 145 19.98 27.35 16.55
C ILE A 145 20.95 26.34 17.15
N ILE A 146 21.73 25.67 16.30
CA ILE A 146 22.70 24.65 16.74
C ILE A 146 24.00 25.34 17.15
N MET A 147 24.49 26.27 16.33
CA MET A 147 25.73 27.00 16.58
C MET A 147 25.58 28.47 16.17
N LYS A 148 26.20 29.34 16.97
CA LYS A 148 26.32 30.78 16.69
C LYS A 148 27.77 31.12 16.41
N ASN A 149 28.00 32.03 15.48
CA ASN A 149 29.31 32.60 15.16
C ASN A 149 30.35 31.54 14.76
N GLU A 150 29.95 30.57 13.95
CA GLU A 150 30.90 29.61 13.39
C GLU A 150 31.82 30.33 12.38
N PRO A 151 33.15 30.28 12.50
CA PRO A 151 34.05 30.85 11.50
C PRO A 151 33.90 30.10 10.17
N SER A 152 33.77 30.83 9.07
CA SER A 152 33.64 30.26 7.74
C SER A 152 34.96 29.69 7.22
N LEU A 153 35.05 28.35 7.18
CA LEU A 153 36.19 27.64 6.58
C LEU A 153 36.36 27.92 5.07
N LEU A 154 35.30 28.40 4.40
CA LEU A 154 35.27 28.68 2.96
C LEU A 154 35.58 30.14 2.60
N THR A 155 35.85 31.01 3.56
CA THR A 155 36.30 32.38 3.29
C THR A 155 37.75 32.52 3.76
N PRO A 156 38.74 32.61 2.86
CA PRO A 156 40.06 33.07 3.25
C PRO A 156 39.89 34.41 3.97
N LEU A 157 40.42 34.50 5.18
CA LEU A 157 40.33 35.62 6.11
C LEU A 157 40.92 36.96 5.60
N THR A 158 41.09 37.17 4.29
CA THR A 158 42.00 38.17 3.75
C THR A 158 41.42 39.23 2.81
N THR A 159 40.14 39.24 2.40
CA THR A 159 39.69 40.29 1.44
C THR A 159 38.28 40.87 1.62
N ALA A 160 37.75 41.02 2.84
CA ALA A 160 36.58 41.90 3.05
C ALA A 160 36.59 42.57 4.43
N PRO A 161 36.73 43.92 4.51
CA PRO A 161 36.64 44.67 5.77
C PRO A 161 35.28 44.57 6.48
N SER A 162 34.24 44.09 5.78
CA SER A 162 32.87 43.92 6.30
C SER A 162 32.56 42.52 6.87
N ALA A 163 33.51 41.58 6.83
CA ALA A 163 33.31 40.22 7.33
C ALA A 163 33.30 40.10 8.87
N ARG A 164 33.58 41.19 9.60
CA ARG A 164 33.64 41.19 11.07
C ARG A 164 32.27 41.23 11.75
N ASP A 165 31.23 41.66 11.04
CA ASP A 165 29.89 41.89 11.63
C ASP A 165 28.82 40.90 11.16
N ALA A 166 29.15 39.97 10.25
CA ALA A 166 28.22 38.95 9.78
C ALA A 166 28.17 37.78 10.76
N HIS A 167 27.07 37.67 11.51
CA HIS A 167 26.84 36.53 12.39
C HIS A 167 26.49 35.31 11.56
N ASN A 168 27.47 34.41 11.43
CA ASN A 168 27.26 33.12 10.78
C ASN A 168 26.62 32.14 11.77
N THR A 169 25.36 31.78 11.53
CA THR A 169 24.55 30.97 12.43
C THR A 169 24.08 29.71 11.72
N LEU A 170 24.27 28.56 12.37
CA LEU A 170 23.75 27.27 11.91
C LEU A 170 22.39 27.00 12.56
N VAL A 171 21.39 26.77 11.71
CA VAL A 171 19.99 26.61 12.10
C VAL A 171 19.45 25.30 11.55
N HIS A 172 18.80 24.51 12.38
CA HIS A 172 18.08 23.32 11.95
C HIS A 172 16.58 23.54 12.11
N VAL A 173 15.83 23.31 11.04
CA VAL A 173 14.37 23.50 11.01
C VAL A 173 13.71 22.21 10.59
N VAL A 174 12.69 21.80 11.35
CA VAL A 174 11.86 20.63 11.03
C VAL A 174 10.42 21.09 10.88
N ASN A 175 9.89 20.99 9.66
CA ASN A 175 8.52 21.41 9.39
C ASN A 175 7.95 20.75 8.13
N ALA A 176 6.67 21.01 7.84
CA ALA A 176 6.06 20.58 6.57
C ALA A 176 6.81 21.21 5.37
N PRO A 177 6.97 20.52 4.24
CA PRO A 177 7.77 20.99 3.11
C PRO A 177 7.41 22.41 2.63
N HIS A 178 6.11 22.70 2.50
CA HIS A 178 5.64 24.02 2.07
C HIS A 178 5.94 25.13 3.08
N LEU A 179 6.00 24.83 4.37
CA LEU A 179 6.36 25.80 5.41
C LEU A 179 7.86 26.11 5.40
N LEU A 180 8.71 25.15 5.02
CA LEU A 180 10.15 25.42 4.84
C LEU A 180 10.39 26.39 3.67
N ASN A 181 9.59 26.29 2.60
CA ASN A 181 9.66 27.25 1.49
C ASN A 181 9.23 28.66 1.94
N SER A 182 8.16 28.78 2.73
CA SER A 182 7.74 30.06 3.32
C SER A 182 8.80 30.63 4.26
N PHE A 183 9.40 29.78 5.10
CA PHE A 183 10.49 30.16 6.00
C PHE A 183 11.69 30.74 5.23
N LEU A 184 12.11 30.09 4.15
CA LEU A 184 13.19 30.57 3.27
C LEU A 184 12.89 31.96 2.67
N HIS A 185 11.66 32.17 2.20
CA HIS A 185 11.24 33.46 1.66
C HIS A 185 11.23 34.54 2.75
N GLU A 186 10.68 34.26 3.93
CA GLU A 186 10.65 35.21 5.06
C GLU A 186 12.06 35.54 5.57
N LEU A 187 12.99 34.59 5.57
CA LEU A 187 14.40 34.84 5.89
C LEU A 187 15.02 35.86 4.93
N GLN A 188 14.81 35.70 3.62
CA GLN A 188 15.33 36.62 2.60
C GLN A 188 14.75 38.03 2.78
N VAL A 189 13.46 38.14 3.10
CA VAL A 189 12.80 39.44 3.37
C VAL A 189 13.39 40.14 4.60
N LEU A 190 13.80 39.40 5.63
CA LEU A 190 14.46 39.93 6.82
C LEU A 190 15.94 40.27 6.63
N GLY A 191 16.48 40.11 5.40
CA GLY A 191 17.88 40.39 5.09
C GLY A 191 18.86 39.31 5.52
N ALA A 192 18.38 38.12 5.88
CA ALA A 192 19.23 36.96 6.11
C ALA A 192 19.65 36.34 4.77
N THR A 193 20.96 36.09 4.63
CA THR A 193 21.52 35.41 3.45
C THR A 193 21.77 33.95 3.78
N VAL A 194 21.18 33.04 2.99
CA VAL A 194 21.47 31.60 3.09
C VAL A 194 22.81 31.34 2.39
N LEU A 195 23.83 30.99 3.18
CA LEU A 195 25.15 30.63 2.66
C LEU A 195 25.20 29.17 2.20
N GLU A 196 24.56 28.29 2.95
CA GLU A 196 24.48 26.86 2.66
C GLU A 196 23.14 26.32 3.14
N CYS A 197 22.59 25.36 2.41
CA CYS A 197 21.38 24.65 2.79
C CYS A 197 21.52 23.17 2.46
N GLN A 198 21.28 22.32 3.45
CA GLN A 198 21.16 20.89 3.28
C GLN A 198 19.76 20.47 3.70
N THR A 199 19.01 19.88 2.77
CA THR A 199 17.66 19.38 3.03
C THR A 199 17.64 17.86 3.01
N SER A 200 17.02 17.25 4.02
CA SER A 200 16.58 15.86 3.95
C SER A 200 15.19 15.81 3.35
N GLY A 201 14.96 14.83 2.47
CA GLY A 201 13.64 14.52 1.96
C GLY A 201 12.61 14.29 3.07
N PRO A 202 11.32 14.49 2.77
CA PRO A 202 10.27 14.39 3.76
C PRO A 202 10.19 12.99 4.38
N CYS A 203 10.17 12.97 5.70
CA CYS A 203 9.66 11.86 6.48
C CYS A 203 8.14 11.89 6.43
N PHE A 204 7.55 10.75 6.08
CA PHE A 204 6.12 10.54 6.08
C PHE A 204 5.75 9.62 7.25
N LEU A 205 4.73 10.01 8.00
CA LEU A 205 4.13 9.24 9.07
C LEU A 205 2.62 9.21 8.88
N ASP A 206 2.08 8.03 8.60
CA ASP A 206 0.65 7.79 8.66
C ASP A 206 0.24 7.51 10.10
N ILE A 207 -0.37 8.48 10.77
CA ILE A 207 -0.63 8.46 12.21
C ILE A 207 -1.68 7.39 12.58
N TYR A 208 -2.48 6.92 11.63
CA TYR A 208 -3.60 6.01 11.89
C TYR A 208 -3.36 4.58 11.37
N THR A 209 -2.43 4.34 10.44
CA THR A 209 -2.02 2.97 10.04
C THR A 209 -0.77 2.44 10.76
N GLN A 210 -0.25 3.13 11.79
CA GLN A 210 0.98 2.71 12.47
C GLN A 210 0.82 1.48 13.39
N SER A 211 0.81 0.34 12.70
CA SER A 211 1.53 -0.91 12.90
C SER A 211 2.94 -0.85 13.55
N THR A 212 3.34 0.19 14.29
CA THR A 212 4.65 0.22 14.99
C THR A 212 4.64 0.80 16.40
N LEU A 213 3.48 1.22 16.92
CA LEU A 213 3.37 1.66 18.32
C LEU A 213 2.21 0.92 18.95
N VAL A 214 2.54 -0.05 19.81
CA VAL A 214 1.70 -0.74 20.80
C VAL A 214 0.20 -0.67 20.51
N ALA A 215 -0.39 -1.78 20.03
CA ALA A 215 -1.84 -1.92 19.93
C ALA A 215 -2.49 -1.46 21.24
N LYS A 216 -3.57 -0.66 21.15
CA LYS A 216 -4.47 -0.55 22.29
C LYS A 216 -4.89 -1.96 22.68
N PRO A 217 -4.85 -2.34 23.97
CA PRO A 217 -5.30 -3.64 24.40
C PRO A 217 -6.71 -3.85 23.85
N VAL A 218 -6.90 -4.99 23.16
CA VAL A 218 -8.25 -5.48 22.87
C VAL A 218 -8.90 -5.61 24.23
N VAL A 219 -9.95 -4.83 24.48
CA VAL A 219 -10.64 -4.80 25.77
C VAL A 219 -11.04 -6.25 26.10
N ASP A 220 -10.63 -6.74 27.28
CA ASP A 220 -10.89 -8.08 27.83
C ASP A 220 -12.37 -8.32 28.16
N HIS A 221 -13.29 -7.84 27.34
CA HIS A 221 -14.68 -8.25 27.43
C HIS A 221 -14.94 -9.27 26.32
N PRO A 222 -15.10 -10.56 26.67
CA PRO A 222 -15.81 -11.47 25.78
C PRO A 222 -17.14 -10.78 25.49
N LEU A 223 -17.46 -10.60 24.21
CA LEU A 223 -18.85 -10.37 23.83
C LEU A 223 -19.59 -11.60 24.36
N GLU A 224 -20.36 -11.41 25.43
CA GLU A 224 -21.17 -12.48 25.98
C GLU A 224 -22.01 -13.08 24.85
N PRO A 225 -22.08 -14.42 24.76
CA PRO A 225 -22.95 -15.07 23.82
C PRO A 225 -24.37 -14.76 24.29
N ASN A 226 -25.04 -13.83 23.62
CA ASN A 226 -26.49 -13.79 23.71
C ASN A 226 -27.00 -15.08 23.04
N ASP A 227 -27.26 -16.06 23.89
CA ASP A 227 -28.06 -17.23 23.61
C ASP A 227 -29.41 -16.77 23.07
N THR A 228 -29.53 -16.74 21.75
CA THR A 228 -30.74 -17.09 21.02
C THR A 228 -30.37 -17.31 19.57
N ALA A 229 -30.60 -18.55 19.13
CA ALA A 229 -30.28 -19.07 17.82
C ALA A 229 -30.82 -18.21 16.66
N SER A 230 -29.96 -17.91 15.69
CA SER A 230 -30.20 -18.24 14.27
C SER A 230 -29.00 -17.86 13.40
N SER A 231 -28.62 -18.81 12.56
CA SER A 231 -27.65 -18.71 11.48
C SER A 231 -27.93 -17.53 10.54
N SER A 232 -27.13 -16.46 10.62
CA SER A 232 -26.81 -15.56 9.50
C SER A 232 -25.78 -14.51 9.93
N SER A 233 -24.51 -14.69 9.55
CA SER A 233 -23.44 -13.75 9.86
C SER A 233 -23.48 -12.55 8.91
N SER A 234 -24.25 -11.53 9.28
CA SER A 234 -24.12 -10.18 8.73
C SER A 234 -23.76 -9.21 9.87
N ALA A 235 -22.47 -8.98 10.07
CA ALA A 235 -22.01 -7.88 10.92
C ALA A 235 -22.47 -6.57 10.27
N GLY A 236 -23.40 -5.86 10.89
CA GLY A 236 -23.93 -4.60 10.36
C GLY A 236 -22.94 -3.43 10.51
N PRO A 237 -23.23 -2.25 9.93
CA PRO A 237 -22.38 -1.06 9.98
C PRO A 237 -22.12 -0.48 11.38
N ASN A 238 -22.79 -0.98 12.42
CA ASN A 238 -22.69 -0.49 13.81
C ASN A 238 -21.72 -1.27 14.72
N THR A 239 -20.97 -2.23 14.20
CA THR A 239 -20.11 -3.11 15.05
C THR A 239 -18.72 -2.52 15.34
N TYR A 240 -18.26 -1.53 14.57
CA TYR A 240 -16.91 -0.97 14.68
C TYR A 240 -16.90 0.47 15.21
N SER A 241 -15.86 0.84 15.97
CA SER A 241 -15.69 2.22 16.46
C SER A 241 -15.52 3.22 15.31
N LYS A 242 -15.76 4.51 15.56
CA LYS A 242 -15.58 5.57 14.55
C LYS A 242 -14.14 5.63 14.01
N GLU A 243 -13.16 5.40 14.87
CA GLU A 243 -11.75 5.33 14.47
C GLU A 243 -11.49 4.14 13.55
N ARG A 244 -12.07 2.97 13.86
CA ARG A 244 -11.90 1.76 13.05
C ARG A 244 -12.63 1.86 11.70
N GLN A 245 -13.82 2.46 11.67
CA GLN A 245 -14.53 2.79 10.43
C GLN A 245 -13.71 3.75 9.54
N ARG A 246 -13.02 4.73 10.12
CA ARG A 246 -12.09 5.59 9.36
C ARG A 246 -10.93 4.81 8.79
N LEU A 247 -10.35 3.86 9.53
CA LEU A 247 -9.33 2.94 9.01
C LEU A 247 -9.87 2.13 7.82
N HIS A 248 -11.08 1.56 7.93
CA HIS A 248 -11.72 0.81 6.84
C HIS A 248 -11.89 1.65 5.58
N ALA A 249 -12.41 2.88 5.72
CA ALA A 249 -12.59 3.81 4.61
C ALA A 249 -11.26 4.17 3.93
N ARG A 250 -10.19 4.31 4.71
CA ARG A 250 -8.84 4.57 4.18
C ARG A 250 -8.26 3.38 3.43
N ILE A 251 -8.38 2.17 3.97
CA ILE A 251 -7.96 0.94 3.28
C ILE A 251 -8.70 0.80 1.94
N ALA A 252 -10.01 1.04 1.93
CA ALA A 252 -10.81 1.01 0.71
C ALA A 252 -10.35 2.06 -0.33
N ALA A 253 -10.11 3.30 0.10
CA ALA A 253 -9.62 4.36 -0.78
C ALA A 253 -8.23 4.04 -1.35
N GLN A 254 -7.36 3.40 -0.58
CA GLN A 254 -6.03 3.00 -1.02
C GLN A 254 -6.06 1.85 -2.03
N LEU A 255 -6.91 0.83 -1.82
CA LEU A 255 -6.90 -0.38 -2.62
C LEU A 255 -7.80 -0.33 -3.86
N TYR A 256 -8.96 0.33 -3.76
CA TYR A 256 -10.04 0.11 -4.73
C TYR A 256 -10.35 1.30 -5.63
N PHE A 257 -10.37 2.52 -5.08
CA PHE A 257 -11.03 3.65 -5.74
C PHE A 257 -10.05 4.78 -6.03
N HIS A 258 -9.34 4.65 -7.14
CA HIS A 258 -8.51 5.73 -7.68
C HIS A 258 -9.34 6.62 -8.65
N PRO A 259 -8.95 7.89 -8.88
CA PRO A 259 -9.82 8.89 -9.53
C PRO A 259 -10.23 8.58 -10.97
N ASN A 260 -9.47 7.76 -11.69
CA ASN A 260 -9.67 7.50 -13.11
C ASN A 260 -10.40 6.17 -13.39
N LEU A 261 -10.87 5.50 -12.34
CA LEU A 261 -11.52 4.21 -12.46
C LEU A 261 -12.87 4.35 -13.20
N PRO A 262 -13.10 3.58 -14.28
CA PRO A 262 -14.38 3.59 -14.99
C PRO A 262 -15.53 3.10 -14.11
N SER A 263 -16.67 3.79 -14.16
CA SER A 263 -17.90 3.41 -13.46
C SER A 263 -19.12 3.60 -14.38
N LYS A 264 -20.27 3.04 -13.96
CA LYS A 264 -21.54 3.08 -14.70
C LYS A 264 -21.43 2.49 -16.10
N LEU A 265 -20.65 1.42 -16.24
CA LEU A 265 -20.42 0.77 -17.51
C LEU A 265 -21.70 0.08 -18.00
N ALA A 266 -21.94 0.13 -19.32
CA ALA A 266 -23.10 -0.53 -19.93
C ALA A 266 -22.95 -2.06 -19.95
N SER A 267 -21.71 -2.55 -20.08
CA SER A 267 -21.34 -3.97 -19.96
C SER A 267 -20.04 -4.07 -19.17
N PRO A 268 -20.12 -4.08 -17.82
CA PRO A 268 -18.95 -4.23 -16.97
C PRO A 268 -18.40 -5.66 -17.02
N LYS A 269 -17.10 -5.83 -16.74
CA LYS A 269 -16.44 -7.14 -16.70
C LYS A 269 -16.28 -7.63 -15.26
N PHE A 270 -16.56 -8.91 -15.02
CA PHE A 270 -16.31 -9.55 -13.73
C PHE A 270 -15.37 -10.74 -13.91
N ILE A 271 -14.19 -10.70 -13.30
CA ILE A 271 -13.19 -11.76 -13.34
C ILE A 271 -13.08 -12.41 -11.96
N LEU A 272 -13.52 -13.66 -11.85
CA LEU A 272 -13.24 -14.50 -10.69
C LEU A 272 -11.92 -15.24 -10.92
N LEU A 273 -10.87 -14.84 -10.21
CA LEU A 273 -9.54 -15.43 -10.32
C LEU A 273 -9.30 -16.46 -9.22
N LEU A 274 -9.34 -17.73 -9.58
CA LEU A 274 -9.15 -18.88 -8.70
C LEU A 274 -7.72 -19.40 -8.77
N GLY A 275 -7.19 -19.82 -7.63
CA GLY A 275 -5.89 -20.50 -7.56
C GLY A 275 -5.49 -20.77 -6.12
N ILE A 276 -4.82 -21.90 -5.88
CA ILE A 276 -4.29 -22.25 -4.56
C ILE A 276 -3.25 -21.21 -4.08
N PRO A 277 -2.97 -21.10 -2.77
CA PRO A 277 -1.83 -20.32 -2.31
C PRO A 277 -0.55 -20.73 -3.04
N GLY A 278 0.26 -19.77 -3.52
CA GLY A 278 1.47 -20.05 -4.30
C GLY A 278 1.26 -20.27 -5.82
N SER A 279 0.02 -20.31 -6.31
CA SER A 279 -0.30 -20.48 -7.75
C SER A 279 0.12 -19.34 -8.66
N GLY A 280 0.46 -18.15 -8.16
CA GLY A 280 0.88 -17.04 -9.03
C GLY A 280 -0.25 -16.23 -9.69
N LYS A 281 -1.44 -16.18 -9.05
CA LYS A 281 -2.57 -15.30 -9.45
C LYS A 281 -2.15 -13.88 -9.82
N THR A 282 -1.37 -13.21 -8.97
CA THR A 282 -0.87 -11.84 -9.21
C THR A 282 0.06 -11.76 -10.42
N SER A 283 0.86 -12.81 -10.66
CA SER A 283 1.79 -12.90 -11.78
C SER A 283 1.05 -12.98 -13.12
N ILE A 284 -0.05 -13.74 -13.17
CA ILE A 284 -0.95 -13.82 -14.33
C ILE A 284 -1.52 -12.46 -14.67
N LEU A 285 -2.12 -11.77 -13.68
CA LEU A 285 -2.69 -10.45 -13.90
C LEU A 285 -1.64 -9.46 -14.44
N SER A 286 -0.41 -9.53 -13.93
CA SER A 286 0.69 -8.70 -14.41
C SER A 286 1.07 -8.99 -15.87
N GLU A 287 1.09 -10.26 -16.27
CA GLU A 287 1.36 -10.66 -17.66
C GLU A 287 0.25 -10.18 -18.60
N LEU A 288 -1.02 -10.36 -18.21
CA LEU A 288 -2.17 -9.95 -19.02
C LEU A 288 -2.22 -8.43 -19.22
N ASP A 289 -1.78 -7.67 -18.22
CA ASP A 289 -1.66 -6.21 -18.28
C ASP A 289 -0.50 -5.77 -19.18
N GLN A 290 0.65 -6.44 -19.10
CA GLN A 290 1.81 -6.15 -19.95
C GLN A 290 1.56 -6.47 -21.42
N THR A 291 0.80 -7.52 -21.70
CA THR A 291 0.43 -7.91 -23.06
C THR A 291 -0.78 -7.14 -23.61
N GLY A 292 -1.36 -6.24 -22.81
CA GLY A 292 -2.52 -5.43 -23.20
C GLY A 292 -3.82 -6.22 -23.33
N ARG A 293 -3.87 -7.46 -22.84
CA ARG A 293 -5.08 -8.30 -22.82
C ARG A 293 -6.09 -7.82 -21.78
N ILE A 294 -5.60 -7.24 -20.70
CA ILE A 294 -6.37 -6.55 -19.67
C ILE A 294 -5.69 -5.20 -19.42
N VAL A 295 -6.44 -4.17 -19.06
CA VAL A 295 -5.88 -2.92 -18.52
C VAL A 295 -6.25 -2.89 -17.05
N LEU A 296 -5.32 -3.27 -16.17
CA LEU A 296 -5.66 -3.46 -14.75
C LEU A 296 -6.10 -2.17 -14.04
N ASN A 297 -5.72 -1.00 -14.56
CA ASN A 297 -6.20 0.28 -14.06
C ASN A 297 -7.71 0.51 -14.32
N ASP A 298 -8.31 -0.26 -15.22
CA ASP A 298 -9.75 -0.15 -15.50
C ASP A 298 -10.59 -1.04 -14.55
N PHE A 299 -9.95 -1.79 -13.64
CA PHE A 299 -10.57 -2.75 -12.75
C PHE A 299 -10.38 -2.38 -11.26
N VAL A 300 -11.41 -2.69 -10.46
CA VAL A 300 -11.28 -2.80 -9.01
C VAL A 300 -10.80 -4.19 -8.66
N ASN A 301 -9.65 -4.29 -8.00
CA ASN A 301 -9.04 -5.57 -7.67
C ASN A 301 -9.23 -5.91 -6.18
N PHE A 302 -10.03 -6.94 -5.90
CA PHE A 302 -10.36 -7.40 -4.55
C PHE A 302 -9.55 -8.62 -4.15
N ASP A 303 -8.55 -8.41 -3.28
CA ASP A 303 -7.79 -9.47 -2.61
C ASP A 303 -7.88 -9.29 -1.09
N VAL A 304 -8.34 -10.32 -0.39
CA VAL A 304 -8.45 -10.32 1.08
C VAL A 304 -7.07 -10.17 1.73
N ASP A 305 -6.03 -10.68 1.08
CA ASP A 305 -4.67 -10.64 1.61
C ASP A 305 -4.11 -9.22 1.60
N ASP A 306 -4.43 -8.42 0.57
CA ASP A 306 -4.02 -7.02 0.47
C ASP A 306 -4.66 -6.18 1.61
N ILE A 307 -5.91 -6.46 1.96
CA ILE A 307 -6.59 -5.79 3.09
C ILE A 307 -6.00 -6.25 4.42
N THR A 308 -5.83 -7.56 4.60
CA THR A 308 -5.26 -8.16 5.82
C THR A 308 -3.89 -7.54 6.08
N ALA A 309 -3.12 -7.29 5.02
CA ALA A 309 -1.83 -6.66 5.11
C ALA A 309 -1.89 -5.21 5.65
N LEU A 310 -2.97 -4.48 5.41
CA LEU A 310 -3.12 -3.11 5.87
C LEU A 310 -3.72 -3.01 7.29
N LEU A 311 -4.05 -4.14 7.94
CA LEU A 311 -4.54 -4.15 9.31
C LEU A 311 -3.36 -4.11 10.31
N PRO A 312 -3.32 -3.17 11.27
CA PRO A 312 -2.21 -3.02 12.21
C PRO A 312 -1.91 -4.27 13.06
N GLU A 313 -2.92 -5.08 13.35
CA GLU A 313 -2.81 -6.26 14.21
C GLU A 313 -2.14 -7.45 13.50
N PHE A 314 -2.27 -7.52 12.17
CA PHE A 314 -1.64 -8.57 11.36
C PHE A 314 -0.12 -8.55 11.50
N TYR A 315 0.45 -7.35 11.59
CA TYR A 315 1.87 -7.14 11.82
C TYR A 315 2.39 -7.78 13.10
N GLN A 316 1.69 -7.62 14.22
CA GLN A 316 2.09 -8.22 15.49
C GLN A 316 2.06 -9.74 15.43
N ALA A 317 1.06 -10.31 14.75
CA ALA A 317 0.97 -11.75 14.54
C ALA A 317 2.18 -12.26 13.71
N MET A 318 2.58 -11.54 12.67
CA MET A 318 3.70 -11.94 11.81
C MET A 318 5.07 -11.79 12.47
N LEU A 319 5.29 -10.73 13.26
CA LEU A 319 6.54 -10.54 13.99
C LEU A 319 6.86 -11.72 14.92
N ASN A 320 5.83 -12.31 15.53
CA ASN A 320 5.97 -13.44 16.45
C ASN A 320 6.25 -14.78 15.74
N ILE A 321 5.94 -14.91 14.45
CA ILE A 321 6.08 -16.17 13.69
C ILE A 321 7.34 -16.16 12.81
N GLY A 322 7.65 -15.03 12.15
CA GLY A 322 8.59 -15.01 11.02
C GLY A 322 10.03 -14.59 11.31
N LEU A 323 10.28 -13.94 12.46
CA LEU A 323 11.60 -13.33 12.74
C LEU A 323 12.44 -14.11 13.75
N GLY A 324 11.95 -15.23 14.28
CA GLY A 324 12.67 -16.00 15.29
C GLY A 324 12.87 -15.25 16.62
N ASN A 325 12.17 -14.13 16.80
CA ASN A 325 12.18 -13.39 18.04
C ASN A 325 11.38 -14.18 19.07
N PHE A 326 12.12 -14.88 19.94
CA PHE A 326 11.69 -15.12 21.31
C PHE A 326 11.47 -13.76 21.96
N ALA A 327 10.31 -13.12 21.69
CA ALA A 327 9.81 -12.15 22.65
C ALA A 327 9.76 -12.91 23.99
N GLU A 328 10.39 -12.35 25.03
CA GLU A 328 10.19 -12.82 26.40
C GLU A 328 8.70 -13.11 26.57
N ALA A 329 8.38 -14.33 27.01
CA ALA A 329 7.02 -14.83 27.03
C ALA A 329 6.08 -13.71 27.50
N PRO A 330 5.16 -13.25 26.64
CA PRO A 330 4.29 -12.13 26.99
C PRO A 330 3.59 -12.44 28.32
N PRO A 331 3.38 -11.42 29.18
CA PRO A 331 2.86 -11.64 30.53
C PRO A 331 1.59 -12.50 30.47
N PRO A 332 1.44 -13.48 31.39
CA PRO A 332 0.35 -14.44 31.35
C PRO A 332 -1.00 -13.71 31.34
N GLY A 333 -1.76 -13.90 30.27
CA GLY A 333 -3.07 -13.27 30.05
C GLY A 333 -3.17 -12.29 28.87
N LEU A 334 -2.07 -11.83 28.27
CA LEU A 334 -2.07 -10.75 27.25
C LEU A 334 -1.67 -11.18 25.83
N SER A 335 -1.41 -12.46 25.61
CA SER A 335 -0.95 -12.97 24.31
C SER A 335 -1.96 -13.87 23.65
N MET A 336 -2.85 -13.28 22.85
CA MET A 336 -3.58 -14.06 21.85
C MET A 336 -2.61 -14.76 20.90
N ASP A 337 -2.87 -16.05 20.66
CA ASP A 337 -2.15 -16.89 19.72
C ASP A 337 -2.06 -16.22 18.33
N PRO A 338 -0.89 -16.24 17.66
CA PRO A 338 -0.71 -15.62 16.35
C PRO A 338 -1.71 -16.09 15.27
N HIS A 339 -2.16 -17.35 15.31
CA HIS A 339 -3.17 -17.87 14.38
C HIS A 339 -4.56 -17.30 14.66
N VAL A 340 -4.91 -17.13 15.93
CA VAL A 340 -6.18 -16.49 16.33
C VAL A 340 -6.21 -15.03 15.87
N ARG A 341 -5.12 -14.30 16.10
CA ARG A 341 -4.99 -12.90 15.61
C ARG A 341 -5.09 -12.81 14.09
N TYR A 342 -4.44 -13.71 13.37
CA TYR A 342 -4.54 -13.79 11.92
C TYR A 342 -5.98 -14.07 11.46
N SER A 343 -6.69 -14.97 12.14
CA SER A 343 -8.10 -15.27 11.86
C SER A 343 -9.00 -14.05 12.03
N HIS A 344 -8.83 -13.29 13.12
CA HIS A 344 -9.59 -12.06 13.36
C HIS A 344 -9.31 -11.00 12.28
N CYS A 345 -8.05 -10.82 11.89
CA CYS A 345 -7.69 -9.91 10.79
C CYS A 345 -8.33 -10.35 9.47
N GLN A 346 -8.38 -11.66 9.20
CA GLN A 346 -9.03 -12.21 8.02
C GLN A 346 -10.55 -11.99 8.00
N GLU A 347 -11.22 -12.06 9.15
CA GLU A 347 -12.66 -11.79 9.24
C GLU A 347 -12.97 -10.32 8.99
N GLU A 348 -12.23 -9.42 9.62
CA GLU A 348 -12.36 -7.99 9.38
C GLU A 348 -12.00 -7.61 7.94
N ALA A 349 -10.95 -8.21 7.38
CA ALA A 349 -10.59 -8.00 5.99
C ALA A 349 -11.72 -8.42 5.04
N LYS A 350 -12.38 -9.55 5.29
CA LYS A 350 -13.56 -9.98 4.52
C LYS A 350 -14.73 -9.01 4.67
N TYR A 351 -14.94 -8.45 5.86
CA TYR A 351 -15.97 -7.43 6.06
C TYR A 351 -15.72 -6.20 5.18
N ILE A 352 -14.50 -5.66 5.21
CA ILE A 352 -14.09 -4.53 4.36
C ILE A 352 -14.23 -4.88 2.88
N LEU A 353 -13.77 -6.08 2.47
CA LEU A 353 -13.86 -6.55 1.09
C LEU A 353 -15.31 -6.57 0.61
N ASN A 354 -16.20 -7.25 1.36
CA ASN A 354 -17.59 -7.46 0.95
C ASN A 354 -18.36 -6.15 0.84
N ALA A 355 -18.15 -5.22 1.78
CA ALA A 355 -18.80 -3.90 1.73
C ALA A 355 -18.42 -3.12 0.47
N ASN A 356 -17.13 -3.14 0.10
CA ASN A 356 -16.63 -2.41 -1.07
C ASN A 356 -16.92 -3.14 -2.39
N LEU A 357 -16.98 -4.48 -2.38
CA LEU A 357 -17.40 -5.29 -3.52
C LEU A 357 -18.86 -5.00 -3.88
N ALA A 358 -19.75 -4.95 -2.89
CA ALA A 358 -21.15 -4.57 -3.11
C ALA A 358 -21.29 -3.16 -3.70
N HIS A 359 -20.47 -2.21 -3.23
CA HIS A 359 -20.41 -0.86 -3.81
C HIS A 359 -19.95 -0.87 -5.27
N ALA A 360 -18.86 -1.59 -5.60
CA ALA A 360 -18.36 -1.69 -6.96
C ALA A 360 -19.38 -2.36 -7.91
N MET A 361 -20.11 -3.36 -7.42
CA MET A 361 -21.20 -4.01 -8.16
C MET A 361 -22.33 -3.02 -8.45
N HIS A 362 -22.77 -2.25 -7.44
CA HIS A 362 -23.79 -1.22 -7.55
C HIS A 362 -23.41 -0.13 -8.55
N GLU A 363 -22.16 0.33 -8.52
CA GLU A 363 -21.64 1.34 -9.45
C GLU A 363 -21.29 0.79 -10.83
N ARG A 364 -21.54 -0.49 -11.11
CA ARG A 364 -21.30 -1.15 -12.41
C ARG A 364 -19.86 -0.93 -12.92
N MET A 365 -18.89 -1.25 -12.08
CA MET A 365 -17.45 -1.16 -12.39
C MET A 365 -16.91 -2.50 -12.94
N ASN A 366 -15.75 -2.49 -13.59
CA ASN A 366 -15.05 -3.75 -13.85
C ASN A 366 -14.41 -4.26 -12.55
N ILE A 367 -14.54 -5.56 -12.29
CA ILE A 367 -14.18 -6.18 -11.01
C ILE A 367 -13.27 -7.38 -11.25
N ILE A 368 -12.20 -7.50 -10.47
CA ILE A 368 -11.43 -8.73 -10.30
C ILE A 368 -11.56 -9.17 -8.85
N LEU A 369 -11.98 -10.41 -8.62
CA LEU A 369 -12.09 -11.00 -7.29
C LEU A 369 -11.14 -12.20 -7.18
N HIS A 370 -10.23 -12.15 -6.21
CA HIS A 370 -9.33 -13.26 -5.91
C HIS A 370 -10.04 -14.29 -5.02
N GLY A 371 -10.06 -15.53 -5.49
CA GLY A 371 -10.65 -16.66 -4.79
C GLY A 371 -9.61 -17.74 -4.45
N SER A 372 -9.72 -18.30 -3.26
CA SER A 372 -8.92 -19.48 -2.87
C SER A 372 -9.43 -20.78 -3.50
N GLY A 373 -10.58 -20.77 -4.19
CA GLY A 373 -11.18 -21.97 -4.79
C GLY A 373 -11.89 -22.90 -3.81
N ARG A 374 -12.07 -22.50 -2.53
CA ARG A 374 -12.59 -23.39 -1.47
C ARG A 374 -14.12 -23.32 -1.27
N SER A 375 -14.76 -22.23 -1.67
CA SER A 375 -16.15 -21.95 -1.32
C SER A 375 -17.05 -21.86 -2.55
N LEU A 376 -17.37 -23.00 -3.17
CA LEU A 376 -18.19 -23.08 -4.38
C LEU A 376 -19.53 -22.34 -4.25
N ASP A 377 -20.27 -22.59 -3.16
CA ASP A 377 -21.60 -22.00 -2.96
C ASP A 377 -21.52 -20.47 -2.91
N LYS A 378 -20.49 -19.92 -2.24
CA LYS A 378 -20.27 -18.47 -2.19
C LYS A 378 -19.99 -17.89 -3.56
N TYR A 379 -19.18 -18.58 -4.38
CA TYR A 379 -18.90 -18.12 -5.75
C TYR A 379 -20.15 -18.16 -6.61
N ARG A 380 -20.94 -19.24 -6.54
CA ARG A 380 -22.22 -19.35 -7.27
C ARG A 380 -23.19 -18.25 -6.88
N SER A 381 -23.48 -18.11 -5.58
CA SER A 381 -24.39 -17.05 -5.11
C SER A 381 -23.94 -15.65 -5.50
N LEU A 382 -22.62 -15.40 -5.53
CA LEU A 382 -22.08 -14.12 -6.00
C LEU A 382 -22.31 -13.94 -7.50
N LEU A 383 -21.97 -14.93 -8.32
CA LEU A 383 -22.14 -14.86 -9.77
C LEU A 383 -23.62 -14.72 -10.16
N ASP A 384 -24.50 -15.45 -9.48
CA ASP A 384 -25.96 -15.37 -9.69
C ASP A 384 -26.54 -14.01 -9.27
N SER A 385 -25.87 -13.30 -8.35
CA SER A 385 -26.29 -11.97 -7.89
C SER A 385 -25.82 -10.83 -8.81
N LEU A 386 -24.94 -11.09 -9.77
CA LEU A 386 -24.47 -10.07 -10.71
C LEU A 386 -25.58 -9.67 -11.67
N ASP A 387 -25.57 -8.39 -12.06
CA ASP A 387 -26.46 -7.90 -13.11
C ASP A 387 -26.19 -8.66 -14.43
N PRO A 388 -27.22 -9.06 -15.21
CA PRO A 388 -27.04 -9.84 -16.44
C PRO A 388 -26.16 -9.17 -17.51
N SER A 389 -25.93 -7.86 -17.43
CA SER A 389 -25.02 -7.14 -18.33
C SER A 389 -23.53 -7.40 -18.07
N TYR A 390 -23.17 -8.01 -16.93
CA TYR A 390 -21.80 -8.35 -16.63
C TYR A 390 -21.26 -9.40 -17.59
N GLU A 391 -20.12 -9.11 -18.21
CA GLU A 391 -19.33 -10.10 -18.91
C GLU A 391 -18.52 -10.87 -17.86
N ILE A 392 -18.97 -12.08 -17.54
CA ILE A 392 -18.39 -12.92 -16.48
C ILE A 392 -17.29 -13.82 -17.06
N HIS A 393 -16.15 -13.83 -16.36
CA HIS A 393 -14.98 -14.66 -16.64
C HIS A 393 -14.56 -15.41 -15.37
N VAL A 394 -14.39 -16.73 -15.46
CA VAL A 394 -13.79 -17.54 -14.38
C VAL A 394 -12.41 -18.02 -14.84
N MET A 395 -11.36 -17.51 -14.19
CA MET A 395 -9.98 -17.85 -14.52
C MET A 395 -9.38 -18.73 -13.42
N CYS A 396 -8.84 -19.89 -13.76
CA CYS A 396 -8.11 -20.75 -12.83
C CYS A 396 -6.61 -20.74 -13.15
N VAL A 397 -5.80 -20.49 -12.13
CA VAL A 397 -4.34 -20.54 -12.21
C VAL A 397 -3.87 -21.80 -11.50
N ASP A 398 -3.33 -22.73 -12.27
CA ASP A 398 -2.85 -24.01 -11.79
C ASP A 398 -1.31 -24.06 -11.73
N VAL A 399 -0.83 -24.90 -10.83
CA VAL A 399 0.59 -25.22 -10.65
C VAL A 399 0.69 -26.57 -9.92
N PRO A 400 1.76 -27.36 -10.12
CA PRO A 400 2.04 -28.52 -9.28
C PRO A 400 2.10 -28.15 -7.79
N ILE A 401 1.52 -28.99 -6.93
CA ILE A 401 1.38 -28.71 -5.49
C ILE A 401 2.72 -28.49 -4.79
N GLU A 402 3.73 -29.29 -5.13
CA GLU A 402 5.08 -29.16 -4.57
C GLU A 402 5.67 -27.78 -4.85
N MET A 403 5.54 -27.30 -6.09
CA MET A 403 5.99 -25.96 -6.46
C MET A 403 5.18 -24.87 -5.75
N ALA A 404 3.87 -25.08 -5.51
CA ALA A 404 3.07 -24.16 -4.71
C ALA A 404 3.57 -24.09 -3.26
N LEU A 405 3.87 -25.23 -2.66
CA LEU A 405 4.42 -25.34 -1.30
C LEU A 405 5.80 -24.67 -1.20
N ASP A 406 6.70 -24.89 -2.15
CA ASP A 406 8.00 -24.22 -2.22
C ASP A 406 7.85 -22.69 -2.30
N ARG A 407 6.91 -22.22 -3.14
CA ARG A 407 6.62 -20.78 -3.27
C ARG A 407 6.01 -20.21 -1.98
N VAL A 408 5.16 -20.96 -1.30
CA VAL A 408 4.59 -20.58 0.00
C VAL A 408 5.66 -20.55 1.08
N GLU A 409 6.56 -21.52 1.12
CA GLU A 409 7.65 -21.58 2.09
C GLU A 409 8.67 -20.46 1.87
N ALA A 410 9.06 -20.19 0.62
CA ALA A 410 9.93 -19.07 0.27
C ALA A 410 9.34 -17.73 0.73
N ARG A 411 8.01 -17.59 0.64
CA ARG A 411 7.25 -16.45 1.16
C ARG A 411 7.21 -16.42 2.69
N SER A 412 7.00 -17.57 3.33
CA SER A 412 6.95 -17.72 4.80
C SER A 412 8.28 -17.35 5.47
N ARG A 413 9.41 -17.93 5.04
CA ARG A 413 10.78 -17.58 5.50
C ARG A 413 11.15 -16.12 5.28
N GLY A 414 10.38 -15.51 4.39
CA GLY A 414 10.53 -14.17 3.92
C GLY A 414 9.96 -13.11 4.84
N TYR A 415 8.64 -13.03 4.87
CA TYR A 415 7.89 -12.03 5.61
C TYR A 415 7.16 -12.59 6.84
N GLY A 416 7.17 -13.91 7.06
CA GLY A 416 6.52 -14.53 8.23
C GLY A 416 5.06 -14.95 8.01
N ARG A 417 4.57 -14.92 6.77
CA ARG A 417 3.25 -15.49 6.44
C ARG A 417 3.37 -17.01 6.30
N ASN A 418 3.14 -17.71 7.40
CA ASN A 418 3.05 -19.15 7.37
C ASN A 418 1.65 -19.58 6.90
N VAL A 419 1.56 -20.20 5.73
CA VAL A 419 0.35 -20.89 5.28
C VAL A 419 0.61 -22.39 5.50
N PRO A 420 -0.09 -23.03 6.47
CA PRO A 420 0.07 -24.45 6.73
C PRO A 420 -0.13 -25.30 5.48
N ARG A 421 0.66 -26.37 5.36
CA ARG A 421 0.63 -27.30 4.21
C ARG A 421 -0.78 -27.85 3.99
N GLU A 422 -1.49 -28.16 5.07
CA GLU A 422 -2.85 -28.71 5.05
C GLU A 422 -3.85 -27.74 4.40
N ILE A 423 -3.62 -26.42 4.50
CA ILE A 423 -4.47 -25.42 3.84
C ILE A 423 -4.23 -25.43 2.33
N VAL A 424 -2.99 -25.60 1.89
CA VAL A 424 -2.63 -25.66 0.46
C VAL A 424 -3.16 -26.94 -0.17
N GLU A 425 -2.95 -28.09 0.49
CA GLU A 425 -3.46 -29.40 0.06
C GLU A 425 -5.00 -29.44 0.03
N GLY A 426 -5.64 -28.93 1.09
CA GLY A 426 -7.10 -28.80 1.15
C GLY A 426 -7.65 -27.90 0.03
N ALA A 427 -6.97 -26.80 -0.31
CA ALA A 427 -7.37 -25.97 -1.44
C ALA A 427 -7.16 -26.68 -2.79
N ALA A 428 -6.08 -27.44 -2.96
CA ALA A 428 -5.78 -28.16 -4.20
C ALA A 428 -6.79 -29.27 -4.51
N THR A 429 -7.29 -29.96 -3.48
CA THR A 429 -8.34 -30.98 -3.64
C THR A 429 -9.69 -30.38 -4.01
N GLN A 430 -10.02 -29.20 -3.45
CA GLN A 430 -11.31 -28.54 -3.65
C GLN A 430 -11.40 -27.75 -4.97
N ILE A 431 -10.31 -27.09 -5.38
CA ILE A 431 -10.35 -26.16 -6.52
C ILE A 431 -10.72 -26.84 -7.84
N LEU A 432 -10.30 -28.11 -8.01
CA LEU A 432 -10.54 -28.90 -9.21
C LEU A 432 -12.03 -29.10 -9.52
N PRO A 433 -12.81 -29.78 -8.66
CA PRO A 433 -14.24 -29.97 -8.91
C PRO A 433 -14.98 -28.63 -8.93
N HIS A 434 -14.59 -27.67 -8.08
CA HIS A 434 -15.25 -26.37 -8.02
C HIS A 434 -15.08 -25.56 -9.30
N PHE A 435 -13.87 -25.55 -9.89
CA PHE A 435 -13.64 -24.86 -11.15
C PHE A 435 -14.48 -25.46 -12.28
N ARG A 436 -14.52 -26.79 -12.42
CA ARG A 436 -15.34 -27.45 -13.45
C ARG A 436 -16.80 -27.00 -13.37
N THR A 437 -17.35 -27.08 -12.16
CA THR A 437 -18.73 -26.68 -11.90
C THR A 437 -19.00 -25.21 -12.19
N LEU A 438 -18.04 -24.32 -11.91
CA LEU A 438 -18.16 -22.89 -12.24
C LEU A 438 -18.02 -22.65 -13.75
N ALA A 439 -17.08 -23.32 -14.41
CA ALA A 439 -16.80 -23.19 -15.84
C ALA A 439 -17.99 -23.67 -16.70
N GLU A 440 -18.76 -24.65 -16.23
CA GLU A 440 -20.02 -25.06 -16.86
C GLU A 440 -21.09 -23.97 -16.75
N ALA A 441 -21.17 -23.29 -15.60
CA ALA A 441 -22.21 -22.30 -15.30
C ALA A 441 -22.00 -20.94 -15.99
N VAL A 442 -20.79 -20.62 -16.44
CA VAL A 442 -20.47 -19.32 -17.07
C VAL A 442 -20.11 -19.46 -18.55
N PRO A 443 -20.32 -18.42 -19.38
CA PRO A 443 -19.95 -18.46 -20.79
C PRO A 443 -18.42 -18.41 -21.00
N ASN A 444 -17.67 -17.71 -20.14
CA ASN A 444 -16.22 -17.56 -20.30
C ASN A 444 -15.46 -18.17 -19.12
N ALA A 445 -14.59 -19.14 -19.42
CA ALA A 445 -13.76 -19.78 -18.42
C ALA A 445 -12.39 -20.14 -18.98
N HIS A 446 -11.34 -19.99 -18.19
CA HIS A 446 -9.95 -20.13 -18.65
C HIS A 446 -9.09 -20.87 -17.62
N VAL A 447 -8.16 -21.69 -18.09
CA VAL A 447 -7.13 -22.34 -17.27
C VAL A 447 -5.74 -21.94 -17.73
N PHE A 448 -4.95 -21.45 -16.79
CA PHE A 448 -3.56 -21.07 -16.99
C PHE A 448 -2.62 -22.01 -16.25
N ASP A 449 -1.52 -22.40 -16.89
CA ASP A 449 -0.38 -23.03 -16.23
C ASP A 449 0.64 -21.97 -15.83
N SER A 450 0.98 -21.93 -14.54
CA SER A 450 1.99 -21.03 -13.97
C SER A 450 3.28 -21.75 -13.57
N SER A 451 3.48 -22.99 -14.03
CA SER A 451 4.71 -23.77 -13.78
C SER A 451 5.96 -23.10 -14.34
N THR A 452 5.82 -22.37 -15.46
CA THR A 452 6.88 -21.63 -16.14
C THR A 452 6.47 -20.16 -16.34
N TRP A 453 7.46 -19.31 -16.64
CA TRP A 453 7.23 -17.90 -16.97
C TRP A 453 7.58 -17.64 -18.46
N PRO A 454 6.72 -16.94 -19.22
CA PRO A 454 5.40 -16.44 -18.84
C PRO A 454 4.40 -17.59 -18.67
N PRO A 455 3.33 -17.41 -17.86
CA PRO A 455 2.33 -18.45 -17.69
C PRO A 455 1.59 -18.71 -19.00
N ALA A 456 1.26 -19.96 -19.26
CA ALA A 456 0.61 -20.38 -20.50
C ALA A 456 -0.90 -20.48 -20.31
N LEU A 457 -1.68 -19.87 -21.21
CA LEU A 457 -3.10 -20.20 -21.35
C LEU A 457 -3.18 -21.61 -21.95
N ILE A 458 -3.80 -22.54 -21.25
CA ILE A 458 -3.85 -23.96 -21.65
C ILE A 458 -5.22 -24.32 -22.23
N TRP A 459 -6.28 -23.76 -21.66
CA TRP A 459 -7.67 -24.02 -22.04
C TRP A 459 -8.50 -22.75 -21.90
N SER A 460 -9.39 -22.52 -22.86
CA SER A 460 -10.26 -21.35 -22.90
C SER A 460 -11.62 -21.72 -23.47
N LYS A 461 -12.68 -21.47 -22.72
CA LYS A 461 -14.07 -21.47 -23.17
C LYS A 461 -14.52 -20.02 -23.37
N GLN A 462 -15.07 -19.72 -24.54
CA GLN A 462 -15.66 -18.43 -24.88
C GLN A 462 -17.02 -18.66 -25.54
N GLY A 463 -18.09 -18.57 -24.75
CA GLY A 463 -19.43 -18.97 -25.17
C GLY A 463 -19.49 -20.47 -25.49
N HIS A 464 -19.69 -20.80 -26.76
CA HIS A 464 -19.71 -22.19 -27.25
C HIS A 464 -18.37 -22.67 -27.81
N GLU A 465 -17.40 -21.78 -27.99
CA GLU A 465 -16.09 -22.12 -28.53
C GLU A 465 -15.16 -22.58 -27.40
N ILE A 466 -14.51 -23.73 -27.59
CA ILE A 466 -13.49 -24.26 -26.69
C ILE A 466 -12.18 -24.36 -27.46
N VAL A 467 -11.16 -23.66 -26.96
CA VAL A 467 -9.82 -23.60 -27.53
C VAL A 467 -8.83 -24.26 -26.59
N TYR A 468 -8.14 -25.29 -27.09
CA TYR A 468 -7.01 -25.93 -26.43
C TYR A 468 -5.72 -25.33 -27.00
N HIS A 469 -5.07 -24.47 -26.23
CA HIS A 469 -3.87 -23.76 -26.67
C HIS A 469 -2.60 -24.63 -26.63
N SER A 470 -2.61 -25.70 -25.83
CA SER A 470 -1.60 -26.76 -25.85
C SER A 470 -2.31 -28.12 -25.94
N LYS A 471 -2.12 -28.89 -27.01
CA LYS A 471 -2.77 -30.21 -27.13
C LYS A 471 -2.21 -31.19 -26.10
N ALA A 472 -3.09 -31.93 -25.40
CA ALA A 472 -2.73 -32.96 -24.42
C ALA A 472 -1.85 -32.45 -23.26
N HIS A 473 -2.16 -31.26 -22.74
CA HIS A 473 -1.46 -30.72 -21.57
C HIS A 473 -1.90 -31.46 -20.30
N PRO A 474 -1.01 -31.89 -19.38
CA PRO A 474 -1.38 -32.67 -18.19
C PRO A 474 -2.46 -32.01 -17.30
N ILE A 475 -2.52 -30.68 -17.32
CA ILE A 475 -3.52 -29.89 -16.61
C ILE A 475 -4.92 -30.06 -17.23
N GLN A 476 -5.04 -30.26 -18.54
CA GLN A 476 -6.33 -30.53 -19.19
C GLN A 476 -6.91 -31.84 -18.65
N ASP A 477 -6.09 -32.90 -18.58
CA ASP A 477 -6.50 -34.19 -18.01
C ASP A 477 -6.87 -34.06 -16.53
N LYS A 478 -6.07 -33.31 -15.75
CA LYS A 478 -6.33 -33.01 -14.34
C LYS A 478 -7.71 -32.39 -14.16
N TYR A 479 -8.06 -31.40 -14.98
CA TYR A 479 -9.35 -30.73 -14.95
C TYR A 479 -10.43 -31.41 -15.82
N GLY A 480 -10.14 -32.56 -16.44
CA GLY A 480 -11.12 -33.32 -17.24
C GLY A 480 -11.77 -32.48 -18.34
N LEU A 481 -10.98 -31.61 -18.96
CA LEU A 481 -11.40 -30.57 -19.92
C LEU A 481 -11.24 -31.00 -21.37
#